data_AF-A0A956D982-F1
#
_entry.id   AF-A0A956D982-F1
#
_cell.length_a   1.000
_cell.length_b   1.000
_cell.length_c   1.000
_cell.angle_alpha   90.00
_cell.angle_beta   90.00
_cell.angle_gamma   90.00
#
_symmetry.space_group_name_H-M   'P 1'
#
loop_
_entity.id
_entity.type
_entity.pdbx_description
1 polymer ?
#
loop_
_entity_poly.entity_id
_entity_poly.type
_entity_poly.pdbx_seq_one_letter_code
_entity_poly.pdbx_strand_id
1 'polypeptide(L)'
;MDLEPAKYEVPKTRSFAPRFPWKWVLPIGLALVGFIGFYQWRDRSRTHELKQAIAASYQGNVVRVRERSEAFRALIEGWIEEAAAAPPENWADPRLDLAGLHHAEGIYLRLHESHVESREKIVEGAQTMEPDAITRCLGLSPVSLRGFYERLDVLDPAWLEEVERTDDVLRLRVLQEQLENRIVRDFPVMLDVARADYFMLTIQHGEDRRSAPVDVFVWDLQRRAPLLKARVQARGTYIPARIAIGGHPTDGAQRLPERAGLVDCSIASLVREVAGRPAAEVSSAMPTPPPLPSPEPEGAEGDAAEGEGAEPSVEGEGDGASAEGAAPSPDEAPAAE
;
A
#
# COMPACT_ATOMS: atom_id res chain seq x y z
N MET A 1 83.23 65.58 -26.79
CA MET A 1 82.08 64.67 -26.62
C MET A 1 80.88 65.57 -26.43
N ASP A 2 80.25 65.95 -27.54
CA ASP A 2 79.08 66.83 -27.55
C ASP A 2 77.83 66.00 -27.23
N LEU A 3 77.17 66.36 -26.14
CA LEU A 3 75.88 65.80 -25.76
C LEU A 3 74.80 66.66 -26.42
N GLU A 4 74.14 66.11 -27.43
CA GLU A 4 72.97 66.76 -28.03
C GLU A 4 71.83 66.88 -26.99
N PRO A 5 71.15 68.04 -26.91
CA PRO A 5 70.09 68.25 -25.94
C PRO A 5 68.87 67.37 -26.28
N ALA A 6 68.32 66.72 -25.25
CA ALA A 6 67.14 65.87 -25.38
C ALA A 6 65.96 66.65 -25.96
N LYS A 7 65.51 66.26 -27.16
CA LYS A 7 64.31 66.79 -27.80
C LYS A 7 63.09 66.22 -27.10
N TYR A 8 62.28 67.10 -26.51
CA TYR A 8 60.98 66.73 -25.94
C TYR A 8 60.03 66.33 -27.08
N GLU A 9 59.84 65.02 -27.28
CA GLU A 9 58.79 64.53 -28.16
C GLU A 9 57.44 64.80 -27.51
N VAL A 10 56.70 65.75 -28.08
CA VAL A 10 55.30 66.01 -27.71
C VAL A 10 54.55 64.68 -27.87
N PRO A 11 53.94 64.11 -26.80
CA PRO A 11 53.24 62.86 -26.91
C PRO A 11 52.17 63.03 -27.98
N LYS A 12 52.26 62.25 -29.07
CA LYS A 12 51.25 62.20 -30.13
C LYS A 12 49.90 62.16 -29.46
N THR A 13 49.12 63.22 -29.65
CA THR A 13 47.78 63.37 -29.11
C THR A 13 47.08 62.03 -29.28
N ARG A 14 46.75 61.38 -28.15
CA ARG A 14 45.94 60.16 -28.17
C ARG A 14 44.69 60.54 -28.95
N SER A 15 44.62 60.11 -30.20
CA SER A 15 43.50 60.42 -31.09
C SER A 15 42.27 59.94 -30.34
N PHE A 16 41.47 60.90 -29.87
CA PHE A 16 40.25 60.64 -29.13
C PHE A 16 39.47 59.56 -29.88
N ALA A 17 39.06 58.53 -29.13
CA ALA A 17 38.43 57.33 -29.65
C ALA A 17 37.44 57.65 -30.78
N PRO A 18 37.38 56.82 -31.83
CA PRO A 18 36.47 57.05 -32.95
C PRO A 18 35.06 57.31 -32.44
N ARG A 19 34.39 58.31 -33.02
CA ARG A 19 33.00 58.67 -32.68
C ARG A 19 32.15 57.40 -32.70
N PHE A 20 31.68 56.98 -31.52
CA PHE A 20 30.88 55.78 -31.35
C PHE A 20 29.71 55.81 -32.34
N PRO A 21 29.45 54.74 -33.12
CA PRO A 21 28.53 54.76 -34.25
C PRO A 21 27.05 54.70 -33.80
N TRP A 22 26.59 55.73 -33.08
CA TRP A 22 25.24 55.84 -32.52
C TRP A 22 24.11 55.63 -33.53
N LYS A 23 24.35 55.89 -34.82
CA LYS A 23 23.37 55.68 -35.90
C LYS A 23 22.95 54.21 -36.06
N TRP A 24 23.81 53.26 -35.71
CA TRP A 24 23.51 51.81 -35.80
C TRP A 24 23.04 51.21 -34.49
N VAL A 25 23.49 51.78 -33.36
CA VAL A 25 23.15 51.28 -32.02
C VAL A 25 21.64 51.41 -31.75
N LEU A 26 21.02 52.53 -32.14
CA LEU A 26 19.59 52.75 -31.97
C LEU A 26 18.70 51.73 -32.69
N PRO A 27 18.83 51.51 -34.02
CA PRO A 27 17.98 50.54 -34.70
C PRO A 27 18.25 49.10 -34.27
N ILE A 28 19.50 48.74 -33.98
CA ILE A 28 19.84 47.40 -33.46
C ILE A 28 19.21 47.18 -32.08
N GLY A 29 19.31 48.18 -31.18
CA GLY A 29 18.69 48.11 -29.86
C GLY A 29 17.17 47.97 -29.95
N LEU A 30 16.53 48.73 -30.84
CA LEU A 30 15.08 48.65 -31.05
C LEU A 30 14.65 47.30 -31.64
N ALA A 31 15.40 46.76 -32.59
CA ALA A 31 15.17 45.43 -33.15
C ALA A 31 15.30 44.33 -32.08
N LEU A 32 16.32 44.41 -31.22
CA LEU A 32 16.52 43.46 -30.13
C LEU A 32 15.36 43.51 -29.11
N VAL A 33 14.94 44.70 -28.70
CA VAL A 33 13.79 44.88 -27.79
C VAL A 33 12.50 44.36 -28.42
N GLY A 34 12.26 44.66 -29.71
CA GLY A 34 11.10 44.15 -30.44
C GLY A 34 11.10 42.63 -30.54
N PHE A 35 12.25 42.01 -30.79
CA PHE A 35 12.40 40.56 -30.86
C PHE A 35 12.12 39.89 -29.51
N ILE A 36 12.69 40.43 -28.42
CA ILE A 36 12.45 39.94 -27.06
C ILE A 36 10.97 40.09 -26.68
N GLY A 37 10.37 41.25 -26.97
CA GLY A 37 8.96 41.50 -26.71
C GLY A 37 8.04 40.57 -27.49
N PHE A 38 8.34 40.30 -28.77
CA PHE A 38 7.59 39.35 -29.59
C PHE A 38 7.70 37.92 -29.05
N TYR A 39 8.90 37.49 -28.63
CA TYR A 39 9.09 36.17 -28.03
C TYR A 39 8.29 36.03 -26.73
N GLN A 40 8.38 37.02 -25.82
CA GLN A 40 7.60 37.01 -24.57
C GLN A 40 6.09 37.05 -24.81
N TRP A 41 5.63 37.80 -25.80
CA TRP A 41 4.21 37.85 -26.16
C TRP A 41 3.72 36.51 -26.71
N ARG A 42 4.49 35.89 -27.61
CA ARG A 42 4.17 34.58 -28.17
C ARG A 42 4.17 33.49 -27.09
N ASP A 43 5.11 33.56 -26.16
CA ASP A 43 5.22 32.62 -25.04
C ASP A 43 4.01 32.76 -24.11
N ARG A 44 3.67 33.98 -23.66
CA ARG A 44 2.46 34.24 -22.86
C ARG A 44 1.17 33.79 -23.55
N SER A 45 1.06 34.01 -24.85
CA SER A 45 -0.13 33.59 -25.62
C SER A 45 -0.27 32.07 -25.60
N ARG A 46 0.82 31.33 -25.81
CA ARG A 46 0.84 29.86 -25.72
C ARG A 46 0.53 29.34 -24.33
N THR A 47 1.09 29.98 -23.30
CA THR A 47 0.81 29.66 -21.90
C THR A 47 -0.69 29.84 -21.61
N HIS A 48 -1.32 30.93 -22.06
CA HIS A 48 -2.75 31.14 -21.89
C HIS A 48 -3.60 30.12 -22.66
N GLU A 49 -3.26 29.82 -23.90
CA GLU A 49 -3.95 28.79 -24.70
C GLU A 49 -3.91 27.42 -24.02
N LEU A 50 -2.74 27.02 -23.51
CA LEU A 50 -2.59 25.75 -22.79
C LEU A 50 -3.35 25.72 -21.47
N LYS A 51 -3.27 26.79 -20.66
CA LYS A 51 -4.06 26.90 -19.41
C LYS A 51 -5.56 26.77 -19.69
N GLN A 52 -6.06 27.44 -20.73
CA GLN A 52 -7.47 27.35 -21.14
C GLN A 52 -7.85 25.95 -21.62
N ALA A 53 -6.99 25.29 -22.40
CA ALA A 53 -7.23 23.92 -22.86
C ALA A 53 -7.28 22.92 -21.69
N ILE A 54 -6.34 23.02 -20.75
CA ILE A 54 -6.31 22.19 -19.54
C ILE A 54 -7.56 22.45 -18.69
N ALA A 55 -7.90 23.70 -18.43
CA ALA A 55 -9.09 24.06 -17.66
C ALA A 55 -10.37 23.54 -18.32
N ALA A 56 -10.50 23.65 -19.65
CA ALA A 56 -11.64 23.11 -20.38
C ALA A 56 -11.74 21.57 -20.27
N SER A 57 -10.61 20.86 -20.40
CA SER A 57 -10.54 19.41 -20.21
C SER A 57 -10.89 19.00 -18.77
N TYR A 58 -10.39 19.75 -17.80
CA TYR A 58 -10.67 19.57 -16.37
C TYR A 58 -12.17 19.72 -16.08
N GLN A 59 -12.78 20.83 -16.53
CA GLN A 59 -14.22 21.08 -16.34
C GLN A 59 -15.08 20.02 -17.03
N GLY A 60 -14.71 19.59 -18.24
CA GLY A 60 -15.46 18.61 -19.02
C GLY A 60 -15.42 17.18 -18.47
N ASN A 61 -14.30 16.77 -17.88
CA ASN A 61 -14.08 15.37 -17.48
C ASN A 61 -13.96 15.17 -15.97
N VAL A 62 -13.25 16.07 -15.27
CA VAL A 62 -12.86 15.88 -13.87
C VAL A 62 -13.98 16.21 -12.92
N VAL A 63 -14.72 17.31 -13.13
CA VAL A 63 -15.77 17.76 -12.20
C VAL A 63 -16.83 16.68 -11.95
N ARG A 64 -17.28 16.00 -13.00
CA ARG A 64 -18.26 14.90 -12.88
C ARG A 64 -17.73 13.73 -12.07
N VAL A 65 -16.46 13.36 -12.29
CA VAL A 65 -15.81 12.26 -11.57
C VAL A 65 -15.55 12.66 -10.12
N ARG A 66 -15.17 13.92 -9.88
CA ARG A 66 -14.96 14.50 -8.56
C ARG A 66 -16.21 14.41 -7.71
N GLU A 67 -17.35 14.94 -8.16
CA GLU A 67 -18.59 14.93 -7.39
C GLU A 67 -19.00 13.50 -6.98
N ARG A 68 -18.88 12.54 -7.90
CA ARG A 68 -19.18 11.14 -7.62
C ARG A 68 -18.18 10.51 -6.63
N SER A 69 -16.90 10.82 -6.80
CA SER A 69 -15.83 10.29 -5.95
C SER A 69 -15.89 10.88 -4.54
N GLU A 70 -16.20 12.16 -4.40
CA GLU A 70 -16.42 12.85 -3.12
C GLU A 70 -17.63 12.29 -2.39
N ALA A 71 -18.75 12.08 -3.09
CA ALA A 71 -19.94 11.47 -2.49
C ALA A 71 -19.67 10.04 -2.01
N PHE A 72 -18.94 9.26 -2.81
CA PHE A 72 -18.53 7.90 -2.44
C PHE A 72 -17.56 7.91 -1.25
N ARG A 73 -16.54 8.77 -1.28
CA ARG A 73 -15.58 8.95 -0.19
C ARG A 73 -16.28 9.34 1.10
N ALA A 74 -17.19 10.32 1.07
CA ALA A 74 -17.95 10.74 2.23
C ALA A 74 -18.80 9.60 2.83
N LEU A 75 -19.37 8.73 1.99
CA LEU A 75 -20.10 7.54 2.44
C LEU A 75 -19.17 6.55 3.17
N ILE A 76 -18.03 6.22 2.56
CA ILE A 76 -17.06 5.27 3.12
C ILE A 76 -16.45 5.81 4.42
N GLU A 77 -16.01 7.06 4.43
CA GLU A 77 -15.44 7.71 5.62
C GLU A 77 -16.46 7.80 6.75
N GLY A 78 -17.72 8.10 6.44
CA GLY A 78 -18.79 8.07 7.45
C GLY A 78 -19.00 6.68 8.08
N TRP A 79 -18.90 5.60 7.30
CA TRP A 79 -18.96 4.24 7.85
C TRP A 79 -17.72 3.85 8.65
N ILE A 80 -16.54 4.35 8.26
CA ILE A 80 -15.31 4.13 9.03
C ILE A 80 -15.41 4.83 10.39
N GLU A 81 -15.85 6.09 10.41
CA GLU A 81 -16.08 6.86 11.63
C GLU A 81 -17.14 6.17 12.52
N GLU A 82 -18.25 5.68 11.95
CA GLU A 82 -19.27 4.91 12.67
C GLU A 82 -18.70 3.61 13.26
N ALA A 83 -17.92 2.87 12.48
CA ALA A 83 -17.28 1.63 12.90
C ALA A 83 -16.25 1.85 14.01
N ALA A 84 -15.55 2.98 14.01
CA ALA A 84 -14.55 3.34 15.02
C ALA A 84 -15.16 3.80 16.34
N ALA A 85 -16.40 4.29 16.34
CA ALA A 85 -17.03 4.89 17.51
C ALA A 85 -17.25 3.90 18.67
N ALA A 86 -17.45 2.61 18.37
CA ALA A 86 -17.64 1.58 19.37
C ALA A 86 -17.18 0.20 18.90
N PRO A 87 -16.62 -0.64 19.78
CA PRO A 87 -16.37 -2.05 19.51
C PRO A 87 -17.59 -2.76 18.92
N PRO A 88 -17.47 -3.52 17.82
CA PRO A 88 -18.59 -4.23 17.25
C PRO A 88 -18.97 -5.42 18.12
N GLU A 89 -20.28 -5.62 18.31
CA GLU A 89 -20.82 -6.92 18.70
C GLU A 89 -20.81 -7.86 17.50
N ASN A 90 -20.46 -9.13 17.73
CA ASN A 90 -20.44 -10.15 16.67
C ASN A 90 -21.85 -10.36 16.13
N TRP A 91 -22.06 -10.00 14.87
CA TRP A 91 -23.34 -10.03 14.21
C TRP A 91 -23.17 -10.25 12.70
N ALA A 92 -24.05 -11.07 12.13
CA ALA A 92 -24.16 -11.28 10.70
C ALA A 92 -25.63 -11.16 10.28
N ASP A 93 -25.88 -10.43 9.20
CA ASP A 93 -27.19 -10.40 8.56
C ASP A 93 -27.50 -11.80 7.99
N PRO A 94 -28.68 -12.38 8.23
CA PRO A 94 -29.05 -13.70 7.69
C PRO A 94 -29.00 -13.79 6.15
N ARG A 95 -29.01 -12.65 5.45
CA ARG A 95 -28.89 -12.55 4.00
C ARG A 95 -27.44 -12.57 3.52
N LEU A 96 -26.45 -12.52 4.42
CA LEU A 96 -25.04 -12.55 4.06
C LEU A 96 -24.70 -13.92 3.46
N ASP A 97 -24.39 -13.93 2.18
CA ASP A 97 -23.79 -15.08 1.51
C ASP A 97 -22.35 -14.77 1.11
N LEU A 98 -21.40 -15.19 1.96
CA LEU A 98 -19.96 -15.05 1.69
C LEU A 98 -19.52 -15.74 0.38
N ALA A 99 -20.21 -16.80 -0.08
CA ALA A 99 -19.86 -17.43 -1.36
C ALA A 99 -20.33 -16.58 -2.54
N GLY A 100 -21.53 -16.01 -2.46
CA GLY A 100 -22.03 -15.04 -3.45
C GLY A 100 -21.11 -13.82 -3.59
N LEU A 101 -20.52 -13.35 -2.50
CA LEU A 101 -19.56 -12.23 -2.54
C LEU A 101 -18.25 -12.53 -3.28
N HIS A 102 -17.90 -13.80 -3.51
CA HIS A 102 -16.70 -14.16 -4.28
C HIS A 102 -16.72 -13.61 -5.71
N HIS A 103 -17.91 -13.54 -6.30
CA HIS A 103 -18.12 -13.05 -7.67
C HIS A 103 -18.60 -11.60 -7.73
N ALA A 104 -18.89 -11.00 -6.58
CA ALA A 104 -19.35 -9.61 -6.49
C ALA A 104 -18.16 -8.64 -6.57
N GLU A 105 -18.40 -7.43 -7.08
CA GLU A 105 -17.38 -6.40 -7.14
C GLU A 105 -17.23 -5.78 -5.74
N GLY A 106 -16.15 -6.10 -5.05
CA GLY A 106 -15.89 -5.63 -3.70
C GLY A 106 -14.81 -4.58 -3.63
N ILE A 107 -14.87 -3.74 -2.60
CA ILE A 107 -13.76 -2.88 -2.20
C ILE A 107 -13.31 -3.19 -0.77
N TYR A 108 -12.00 -3.08 -0.55
CA TYR A 108 -11.37 -3.44 0.73
C TYR A 108 -10.44 -2.34 1.24
N LEU A 109 -10.55 -2.07 2.54
CA LEU A 109 -9.66 -1.17 3.26
C LEU A 109 -9.25 -1.78 4.60
N ARG A 110 -7.96 -1.67 4.92
CA ARG A 110 -7.41 -1.97 6.23
C ARG A 110 -6.86 -0.69 6.84
N LEU A 111 -7.23 -0.43 8.08
CA LEU A 111 -6.75 0.71 8.85
C LEU A 111 -6.23 0.25 10.21
N HIS A 112 -5.23 0.95 10.73
CA HIS A 112 -4.87 0.87 12.14
C HIS A 112 -5.82 1.76 12.95
N GLU A 113 -6.05 1.45 14.22
CA GLU A 113 -6.95 2.23 15.09
C GLU A 113 -6.54 3.71 15.21
N SER A 114 -5.25 4.03 15.09
CA SER A 114 -4.77 5.42 15.06
C SER A 114 -5.14 6.19 13.79
N HIS A 115 -5.63 5.50 12.76
CA HIS A 115 -5.99 6.08 11.47
C HIS A 115 -7.49 6.28 11.28
N VAL A 116 -8.32 5.99 12.28
CA VAL A 116 -9.79 6.12 12.17
C VAL A 116 -10.37 7.32 12.93
N GLU A 117 -9.52 8.15 13.52
CA GLU A 117 -9.94 9.29 14.37
C GLU A 117 -10.43 10.51 13.57
N SER A 118 -9.92 10.71 12.36
CA SER A 118 -10.27 11.84 11.50
C SER A 118 -10.19 11.47 10.03
N ARG A 119 -10.83 12.25 9.16
CA ARG A 119 -10.80 12.03 7.70
C ARG A 119 -9.40 12.10 7.13
N GLU A 120 -8.59 13.03 7.61
CA GLU A 120 -7.19 13.18 7.20
C GLU A 120 -6.39 11.93 7.57
N LYS A 121 -6.61 11.40 8.78
CA LYS A 121 -5.97 10.17 9.26
C LYS A 121 -6.46 8.93 8.51
N ILE A 122 -7.72 8.90 8.09
CA ILE A 122 -8.25 7.82 7.24
C ILE A 122 -7.56 7.82 5.88
N VAL A 123 -7.39 8.99 5.26
CA VAL A 123 -6.67 9.13 3.98
C VAL A 123 -5.23 8.66 4.12
N GLU A 124 -4.52 9.13 5.17
CA GLU A 124 -3.15 8.72 5.48
C GLU A 124 -3.05 7.20 5.66
N GLY A 125 -3.94 6.61 6.46
CA GLY A 125 -4.00 5.16 6.69
C GLY A 125 -4.32 4.37 5.43
N ALA A 126 -5.19 4.88 4.56
CA ALA A 126 -5.53 4.22 3.30
C ALA A 126 -4.35 4.22 2.32
N GLN A 127 -3.60 5.31 2.22
CA GLN A 127 -2.43 5.43 1.34
C GLN A 127 -1.24 4.61 1.84
N THR A 128 -1.08 4.49 3.16
CA THR A 128 0.00 3.71 3.80
C THR A 128 -0.37 2.24 4.02
N MET A 129 -1.58 1.82 3.62
CA MET A 129 -2.07 0.47 3.82
C MET A 129 -1.16 -0.58 3.19
N GLU A 130 -0.69 -1.53 4.01
CA GLU A 130 0.10 -2.67 3.55
C GLU A 130 -0.81 -3.79 2.99
N PRO A 131 -0.31 -4.64 2.06
CA PRO A 131 -1.02 -5.83 1.61
C PRO A 131 -1.19 -6.87 2.74
N ASP A 132 -2.32 -7.57 2.73
CA ASP A 132 -2.58 -8.72 3.61
C ASP A 132 -3.29 -9.86 2.85
N ALA A 133 -3.54 -10.96 3.55
CA ALA A 133 -4.22 -12.13 2.99
C ALA A 133 -5.65 -12.33 3.52
N ILE A 134 -6.23 -11.43 4.32
CA ILE A 134 -7.51 -11.66 5.03
C ILE A 134 -8.62 -11.91 3.99
N THR A 135 -8.73 -11.04 3.00
CA THR A 135 -9.74 -11.13 1.93
C THR A 135 -9.58 -12.41 1.12
N ARG A 136 -8.35 -12.78 0.75
CA ARG A 136 -8.04 -14.02 0.03
C ARG A 136 -8.38 -15.26 0.85
N CYS A 137 -8.04 -15.27 2.15
CA CYS A 137 -8.39 -16.35 3.07
C CYS A 137 -9.91 -16.48 3.28
N LEU A 138 -10.64 -15.36 3.21
CA LEU A 138 -12.11 -15.36 3.19
C LEU A 138 -12.69 -15.92 1.88
N GLY A 139 -11.89 -16.03 0.82
CA GLY A 139 -12.34 -16.40 -0.51
C GLY A 139 -12.98 -15.22 -1.24
N LEU A 140 -12.63 -13.99 -0.87
CA LEU A 140 -13.06 -12.77 -1.53
C LEU A 140 -11.94 -12.24 -2.42
N SER A 141 -12.27 -11.44 -3.43
CA SER A 141 -11.29 -10.78 -4.30
C SER A 141 -11.62 -9.30 -4.51
N PRO A 142 -11.79 -8.51 -3.42
CA PRO A 142 -12.06 -7.10 -3.53
C PRO A 142 -10.86 -6.32 -4.05
N VAL A 143 -11.13 -5.20 -4.71
CA VAL A 143 -10.10 -4.21 -5.08
C VAL A 143 -9.73 -3.40 -3.85
N SER A 144 -8.43 -3.13 -3.67
CA SER A 144 -7.97 -2.28 -2.58
C SER A 144 -8.37 -0.81 -2.80
N LEU A 145 -8.93 -0.19 -1.75
CA LEU A 145 -9.21 1.25 -1.73
C LEU A 145 -7.97 2.13 -1.69
N ARG A 146 -6.79 1.58 -1.37
CA ARG A 146 -5.53 2.34 -1.37
C ARG A 146 -5.32 3.06 -2.70
N GLY A 147 -5.43 2.33 -3.80
CA GLY A 147 -5.25 2.90 -5.14
C GLY A 147 -6.32 3.94 -5.49
N PHE A 148 -7.52 3.87 -4.89
CA PHE A 148 -8.52 4.92 -5.05
C PHE A 148 -8.02 6.21 -4.38
N TYR A 149 -7.60 6.15 -3.12
CA TYR A 149 -7.08 7.30 -2.37
C TYR A 149 -5.78 7.89 -2.92
N GLU A 150 -4.91 7.08 -3.52
CA GLU A 150 -3.67 7.55 -4.17
C GLU A 150 -3.93 8.38 -5.44
N ARG A 151 -5.10 8.23 -6.07
CA ARG A 151 -5.45 8.89 -7.35
C ARG A 151 -6.36 10.11 -7.20
N LEU A 152 -6.80 10.43 -5.98
CA LEU A 152 -7.73 11.53 -5.72
C LEU A 152 -7.09 12.93 -5.86
N ASP A 153 -5.76 13.02 -5.84
CA ASP A 153 -5.00 14.28 -5.92
C ASP A 153 -5.36 15.12 -7.16
N VAL A 154 -5.59 14.49 -8.33
CA VAL A 154 -5.99 15.22 -9.54
C VAL A 154 -7.42 15.78 -9.46
N LEU A 155 -8.24 15.27 -8.55
CA LEU A 155 -9.60 15.77 -8.33
C LEU A 155 -9.60 16.99 -7.40
N ASP A 156 -8.51 17.25 -6.68
CA ASP A 156 -8.38 18.40 -5.80
C ASP A 156 -8.37 19.72 -6.61
N PRO A 157 -9.18 20.73 -6.22
CA PRO A 157 -9.09 22.06 -6.80
C PRO A 157 -7.68 22.66 -6.81
N ALA A 158 -6.83 22.33 -5.83
CA ALA A 158 -5.45 22.79 -5.74
C ALA A 158 -4.61 22.37 -6.96
N TRP A 159 -4.95 21.26 -7.62
CA TRP A 159 -4.29 20.85 -8.86
C TRP A 159 -4.51 21.87 -9.98
N LEU A 160 -5.72 22.44 -10.08
CA LEU A 160 -6.02 23.47 -11.07
C LEU A 160 -5.34 24.80 -10.71
N GLU A 161 -5.24 25.13 -9.42
CA GLU A 161 -4.46 26.29 -8.96
C GLU A 161 -2.97 26.17 -9.33
N GLU A 162 -2.39 24.96 -9.32
CA GLU A 162 -1.03 24.72 -9.81
C GLU A 162 -0.90 25.01 -11.31
N VAL A 163 -1.87 24.58 -12.12
CA VAL A 163 -1.93 24.88 -13.56
C VAL A 163 -1.99 26.39 -13.78
N GLU A 164 -2.83 27.11 -13.02
CA GLU A 164 -2.98 28.56 -13.14
C GLU A 164 -1.71 29.32 -12.74
N ARG A 165 -0.98 28.85 -11.73
CA ARG A 165 0.29 29.43 -11.28
C ARG A 165 1.48 29.12 -12.18
N THR A 166 1.39 28.10 -13.04
CA THR A 166 2.52 27.66 -13.86
C THR A 166 2.66 28.54 -15.12
N ASP A 167 3.76 29.28 -15.24
CA ASP A 167 4.02 30.14 -16.41
C ASP A 167 4.93 29.52 -17.48
N ASP A 168 5.43 28.30 -17.23
CA ASP A 168 6.28 27.56 -18.17
C ASP A 168 5.45 26.65 -19.10
N VAL A 169 5.61 26.85 -20.41
CA VAL A 169 4.95 26.07 -21.46
C VAL A 169 5.30 24.59 -21.38
N LEU A 170 6.55 24.24 -21.04
CA LEU A 170 6.97 22.83 -20.97
C LEU A 170 6.29 22.13 -19.80
N ARG A 171 6.30 22.75 -18.61
CA ARG A 171 5.58 22.23 -17.44
C ARG A 171 4.07 22.12 -17.69
N LEU A 172 3.44 23.11 -18.33
CA LEU A 172 2.02 23.02 -18.68
C LEU A 172 1.71 21.84 -19.61
N ARG A 173 2.58 21.50 -20.56
CA ARG A 173 2.40 20.32 -21.41
C ARG A 173 2.46 19.02 -20.62
N VAL A 174 3.38 18.92 -19.65
CA VAL A 174 3.46 17.75 -18.77
C VAL A 174 2.18 17.61 -17.95
N LEU A 175 1.67 18.71 -17.38
CA LEU A 175 0.41 18.71 -16.62
C LEU A 175 -0.77 18.30 -17.50
N GLN A 176 -0.83 18.78 -18.75
CA GLN A 176 -1.84 18.37 -19.72
C GLN A 176 -1.77 16.86 -20.01
N GLU A 177 -0.59 16.33 -20.35
CA GLU A 177 -0.40 14.91 -20.65
C GLU A 177 -0.72 14.03 -19.44
N GLN A 178 -0.34 14.46 -18.22
CA GLN A 178 -0.71 13.77 -16.99
C GLN A 178 -2.22 13.73 -16.79
N LEU A 179 -2.92 14.84 -17.00
CA LEU A 179 -4.38 14.90 -16.92
C LEU A 179 -5.04 13.97 -17.94
N GLU A 180 -4.61 14.03 -19.21
CA GLU A 180 -5.12 13.19 -20.29
C GLU A 180 -4.91 11.70 -19.99
N ASN A 181 -3.71 11.32 -19.51
CA ASN A 181 -3.41 9.95 -19.11
C ASN A 181 -4.29 9.47 -17.95
N ARG A 182 -4.52 10.30 -16.93
CA ARG A 182 -5.40 9.97 -15.80
C ARG A 182 -6.85 9.84 -16.22
N ILE A 183 -7.34 10.72 -17.10
CA ILE A 183 -8.70 10.63 -17.67
C ILE A 183 -8.90 9.28 -18.38
N VAL A 184 -7.92 8.86 -19.18
CA VAL A 184 -8.02 7.61 -19.95
C VAL A 184 -7.84 6.36 -19.09
N ARG A 185 -6.89 6.38 -18.14
CA ARG A 185 -6.47 5.18 -17.41
C ARG A 185 -7.11 5.04 -16.03
N ASP A 186 -7.16 6.13 -15.27
CA ASP A 186 -7.49 6.09 -13.84
C ASP A 186 -8.97 6.36 -13.57
N PHE A 187 -9.59 7.26 -14.33
CA PHE A 187 -10.99 7.65 -14.09
C PHE A 187 -11.97 6.50 -14.25
N PRO A 188 -11.86 5.63 -15.27
CA PRO A 188 -12.73 4.45 -15.37
C PRO A 188 -12.61 3.55 -14.14
N VAL A 189 -11.39 3.30 -13.67
CA VAL A 189 -11.13 2.47 -12.49
C VAL A 189 -11.75 3.08 -11.23
N MET A 190 -11.63 4.39 -11.03
CA MET A 190 -12.27 5.07 -9.89
C MET A 190 -13.80 4.99 -9.96
N LEU A 191 -14.37 5.13 -11.16
CA LEU A 191 -15.81 4.99 -11.38
C LEU A 191 -16.30 3.55 -11.17
N ASP A 192 -15.47 2.55 -11.47
CA ASP A 192 -15.74 1.14 -11.21
C ASP A 192 -15.71 0.85 -9.71
N VAL A 193 -14.69 1.33 -8.99
CA VAL A 193 -14.60 1.26 -7.52
C VAL A 193 -15.81 1.89 -6.86
N ALA A 194 -16.26 3.06 -7.34
CA ALA A 194 -17.46 3.73 -6.85
C ALA A 194 -18.78 3.04 -7.24
N ARG A 195 -18.73 1.91 -7.96
CA ARG A 195 -19.86 1.04 -8.32
C ARG A 195 -19.83 -0.31 -7.63
N ALA A 196 -18.84 -0.56 -6.77
CA ALA A 196 -18.73 -1.81 -6.03
C ALA A 196 -20.04 -2.18 -5.31
N ASP A 197 -20.29 -3.49 -5.22
CA ASP A 197 -21.46 -4.09 -4.59
C ASP A 197 -21.33 -4.14 -3.07
N TYR A 198 -20.11 -4.31 -2.56
CA TYR A 198 -19.85 -4.38 -1.12
C TYR A 198 -18.57 -3.68 -0.71
N PHE A 199 -18.55 -3.22 0.55
CA PHE A 199 -17.37 -2.66 1.20
C PHE A 199 -16.98 -3.50 2.39
N MET A 200 -15.71 -3.89 2.46
CA MET A 200 -15.12 -4.57 3.59
C MET A 200 -14.07 -3.67 4.25
N LEU A 201 -14.22 -3.43 5.56
CA LEU A 201 -13.28 -2.70 6.39
C LEU A 201 -12.67 -3.65 7.43
N THR A 202 -11.37 -3.55 7.64
CA THR A 202 -10.70 -4.17 8.78
C THR A 202 -9.96 -3.11 9.59
N ILE A 203 -10.29 -2.97 10.87
CA ILE A 203 -9.59 -2.09 11.81
C ILE A 203 -8.71 -2.97 12.70
N GLN A 204 -7.40 -2.77 12.61
CA GLN A 204 -6.41 -3.42 13.48
C GLN A 204 -6.22 -2.57 14.74
N HIS A 205 -6.36 -3.21 15.90
CA HIS A 205 -5.98 -2.63 17.18
C HIS A 205 -4.54 -3.03 17.53
N GLY A 206 -3.84 -2.19 18.28
CA GLY A 206 -2.48 -2.44 18.75
C GLY A 206 -1.43 -2.63 17.65
N GLU A 207 -0.18 -2.84 18.10
CA GLU A 207 0.99 -2.92 17.22
C GLU A 207 0.92 -4.08 16.20
N ASP A 208 0.31 -5.21 16.59
CA ASP A 208 0.20 -6.39 15.74
C ASP A 208 -1.14 -7.11 15.92
N ARG A 209 -1.76 -7.46 14.79
CA ARG A 209 -2.95 -8.31 14.65
C ARG A 209 -2.80 -9.73 15.24
N ARG A 210 -1.57 -10.18 15.54
CA ARG A 210 -1.34 -11.45 16.24
C ARG A 210 -1.77 -11.39 17.70
N SER A 211 -1.48 -10.28 18.38
CA SER A 211 -1.70 -10.14 19.83
C SER A 211 -2.95 -9.34 20.16
N ALA A 212 -3.39 -8.47 19.25
CA ALA A 212 -4.52 -7.59 19.44
C ALA A 212 -5.73 -7.99 18.57
N PRO A 213 -6.95 -7.58 18.97
CA PRO A 213 -8.15 -7.84 18.19
C PRO A 213 -8.16 -7.07 16.86
N VAL A 214 -8.90 -7.59 15.90
CA VAL A 214 -9.19 -6.99 14.61
C VAL A 214 -10.70 -6.93 14.46
N ASP A 215 -11.20 -5.72 14.18
CA ASP A 215 -12.60 -5.51 13.86
C ASP A 215 -12.81 -5.63 12.36
N VAL A 216 -13.82 -6.39 11.96
CA VAL A 216 -14.13 -6.68 10.57
C VAL A 216 -15.57 -6.29 10.31
N PHE A 217 -15.77 -5.48 9.28
CA PHE A 217 -17.07 -5.00 8.88
C PHE A 217 -17.28 -5.27 7.40
N VAL A 218 -18.51 -5.63 7.03
CA VAL A 218 -18.94 -5.74 5.63
C VAL A 218 -20.25 -5.00 5.47
N TRP A 219 -20.35 -4.15 4.46
CA TRP A 219 -21.58 -3.45 4.07
C TRP A 219 -21.97 -3.78 2.64
N ASP A 220 -23.27 -3.83 2.39
CA ASP A 220 -23.88 -3.79 1.06
C ASP A 220 -23.93 -2.33 0.60
N LEU A 221 -23.18 -2.00 -0.46
CA LEU A 221 -23.10 -0.64 -0.99
C LEU A 221 -24.38 -0.21 -1.71
N GLN A 222 -25.10 -1.17 -2.32
CA GLN A 222 -26.35 -0.89 -3.03
C GLN A 222 -27.48 -0.58 -2.05
N ARG A 223 -27.57 -1.35 -0.96
CA ARG A 223 -28.60 -1.18 0.07
C ARG A 223 -28.19 -0.23 1.20
N ARG A 224 -26.92 0.18 1.24
CA ARG A 224 -26.33 0.99 2.32
C ARG A 224 -26.61 0.41 3.69
N ALA A 225 -26.42 -0.91 3.83
CA ALA A 225 -26.76 -1.65 5.03
C ALA A 225 -25.56 -2.49 5.50
N PRO A 226 -25.33 -2.59 6.82
CA PRO A 226 -24.32 -3.52 7.33
C PRO A 226 -24.78 -4.95 7.06
N LEU A 227 -23.83 -5.81 6.67
CA LEU A 227 -24.03 -7.25 6.48
C LEU A 227 -23.27 -8.08 7.54
N LEU A 228 -22.14 -7.57 8.03
CA LEU A 228 -21.31 -8.23 9.03
C LEU A 228 -20.68 -7.17 9.93
N LYS A 229 -20.65 -7.45 11.24
CA LYS A 229 -19.80 -6.79 12.23
C LYS A 229 -19.17 -7.89 13.08
N ALA A 230 -17.85 -7.89 13.22
CA ALA A 230 -17.16 -8.90 14.00
C ALA A 230 -15.92 -8.32 14.67
N ARG A 231 -15.72 -8.63 15.95
CA ARG A 231 -14.45 -8.43 16.64
C ARG A 231 -13.81 -9.79 16.85
N VAL A 232 -12.69 -10.04 16.18
CA VAL A 232 -11.99 -11.33 16.24
C VAL A 232 -10.55 -11.13 16.66
N GLN A 233 -9.96 -12.12 17.32
CA GLN A 233 -8.55 -12.11 17.67
C GLN A 233 -7.95 -13.39 17.11
N ALA A 234 -6.80 -13.29 16.44
CA ALA A 234 -6.15 -14.46 15.87
C ALA A 234 -5.83 -15.49 16.98
N ARG A 235 -6.37 -16.70 16.82
CA ARG A 235 -6.20 -17.82 17.77
C ARG A 235 -5.75 -19.12 17.09
N GLY A 236 -5.62 -19.10 15.76
CA GLY A 236 -5.31 -20.26 14.96
C GLY A 236 -3.88 -20.74 15.17
N THR A 237 -3.73 -22.04 15.43
CA THR A 237 -2.45 -22.73 15.34
C THR A 237 -2.33 -23.38 13.96
N TYR A 238 -1.15 -23.28 13.35
CA TYR A 238 -0.90 -23.92 12.06
C TYR A 238 -0.72 -25.43 12.24
N ILE A 239 -1.56 -26.22 11.56
CA ILE A 239 -1.43 -27.67 11.48
C ILE A 239 -0.96 -28.02 10.07
N PRO A 240 0.34 -28.28 9.84
CA PRO A 240 0.79 -28.75 8.55
C PRO A 240 0.22 -30.15 8.28
N ALA A 241 -0.62 -30.28 7.27
CA ALA A 241 -1.12 -31.58 6.79
C ALA A 241 -0.40 -31.97 5.50
N ARG A 242 0.03 -33.24 5.42
CA ARG A 242 0.45 -33.88 4.17
C ARG A 242 -0.57 -34.94 3.82
N ILE A 243 -1.10 -34.88 2.60
CA ILE A 243 -2.03 -35.89 2.09
C ILE A 243 -1.20 -36.87 1.28
N ALA A 244 -0.98 -38.07 1.83
CA ALA A 244 -0.34 -39.16 1.10
C ALA A 244 -1.35 -39.77 0.11
N ILE A 245 -1.14 -39.55 -1.19
CA ILE A 245 -1.94 -40.18 -2.25
C ILE A 245 -1.13 -41.37 -2.77
N GLY A 246 -1.60 -42.60 -2.51
CA GLY A 246 -0.98 -43.82 -3.06
C GLY A 246 -0.14 -44.66 -2.08
N GLY A 247 -0.35 -44.55 -0.77
CA GLY A 247 0.19 -45.52 0.22
C GLY A 247 1.69 -45.43 0.53
N HIS A 248 2.41 -44.45 -0.05
CA HIS A 248 3.81 -44.22 0.28
C HIS A 248 3.94 -43.47 1.61
N PRO A 249 4.81 -43.92 2.53
CA PRO A 249 5.11 -43.17 3.75
C PRO A 249 5.74 -41.84 3.36
N THR A 250 5.11 -40.75 3.77
CA THR A 250 5.67 -39.41 3.64
C THR A 250 6.43 -39.06 4.90
N ASP A 251 7.67 -38.56 4.75
CA ASP A 251 8.39 -37.93 5.86
C ASP A 251 7.52 -36.89 6.56
N GLY A 252 7.71 -36.76 7.87
CA GLY A 252 6.97 -35.83 8.73
C GLY A 252 6.86 -34.44 8.11
N ALA A 253 5.68 -33.83 8.25
CA ALA A 253 5.45 -32.51 7.68
C ALA A 253 6.36 -31.48 8.36
N GLN A 254 7.28 -30.91 7.59
CA GLN A 254 8.20 -29.90 8.10
C GLN A 254 7.40 -28.66 8.53
N ARG A 255 7.65 -28.14 9.74
CA ARG A 255 7.07 -26.87 10.17
C ARG A 255 7.57 -25.78 9.22
N LEU A 256 6.66 -25.17 8.47
CA LEU A 256 6.97 -23.97 7.71
C LEU A 256 7.14 -22.81 8.70
N PRO A 257 8.06 -21.87 8.43
CA PRO A 257 8.18 -20.66 9.23
C PRO A 257 6.82 -19.94 9.28
N GLU A 258 6.46 -19.40 10.45
CA GLU A 258 5.22 -18.65 10.64
C GLU A 258 5.18 -17.48 9.64
N ARG A 259 4.29 -17.55 8.64
CA ARG A 259 4.10 -16.48 7.66
C ARG A 259 2.97 -15.57 8.12
N ALA A 260 3.09 -14.28 7.87
CA ALA A 260 2.08 -13.26 8.17
C ALA A 260 0.65 -13.64 7.69
N GLY A 261 0.54 -14.41 6.60
CA GLY A 261 -0.74 -14.91 6.09
C GLY A 261 -1.45 -15.95 6.97
N LEU A 262 -0.77 -16.57 7.95
CA LEU A 262 -1.40 -17.48 8.91
C LEU A 262 -2.35 -16.75 9.84
N VAL A 263 -1.90 -15.59 10.36
CA VAL A 263 -2.71 -14.71 11.22
C VAL A 263 -3.95 -14.27 10.45
N ASP A 264 -3.78 -13.86 9.19
CA ASP A 264 -4.87 -13.42 8.31
C ASP A 264 -5.89 -14.53 8.03
N CYS A 265 -5.43 -15.76 7.79
CA CYS A 265 -6.31 -16.90 7.60
C CYS A 265 -7.03 -17.33 8.89
N SER A 266 -6.39 -17.18 10.06
CA SER A 266 -7.07 -17.38 11.33
C SER A 266 -8.18 -16.34 11.54
N ILE A 267 -7.91 -15.07 11.28
CA ILE A 267 -8.92 -13.99 11.34
C ILE A 267 -10.08 -14.31 10.39
N ALA A 268 -9.78 -14.67 9.14
CA ALA A 268 -10.78 -15.04 8.15
C ALA A 268 -11.65 -16.24 8.57
N SER A 269 -11.06 -17.24 9.23
CA SER A 269 -11.82 -18.40 9.71
C SER A 269 -12.82 -18.03 10.82
N LEU A 270 -12.44 -17.15 11.74
CA LEU A 270 -13.32 -16.66 12.80
C LEU A 270 -14.42 -15.76 12.24
N VAL A 271 -14.11 -14.95 11.23
CA VAL A 271 -15.10 -14.16 10.51
C VAL A 271 -16.13 -15.05 9.80
N ARG A 272 -15.71 -16.17 9.20
CA ARG A 272 -16.63 -17.16 8.61
C ARG A 272 -17.56 -17.78 9.64
N GLU A 273 -17.05 -18.06 10.84
CA GLU A 273 -17.85 -18.56 11.95
C GLU A 273 -18.94 -17.56 12.37
N VAL A 274 -18.59 -16.28 12.51
CA VAL A 274 -19.57 -15.21 12.79
C VAL A 274 -20.60 -15.09 11.67
N ALA A 275 -20.20 -15.30 10.40
CA ALA A 275 -21.09 -15.35 9.25
C ALA A 275 -21.96 -16.62 9.16
N GLY A 276 -21.97 -17.48 10.19
CA GLY A 276 -22.79 -18.69 10.25
C GLY A 276 -22.27 -19.87 9.43
N ARG A 277 -21.00 -19.82 8.97
CA ARG A 277 -20.35 -20.97 8.34
C ARG A 277 -19.49 -21.68 9.38
N PRO A 278 -19.72 -22.98 9.65
CA PRO A 278 -18.93 -23.69 10.65
C PRO A 278 -17.45 -23.67 10.26
N ALA A 279 -16.59 -23.47 11.26
CA ALA A 279 -15.15 -23.64 11.08
C ALA A 279 -14.87 -25.09 10.63
N ALA A 280 -13.86 -25.27 9.78
CA ALA A 280 -13.47 -26.61 9.37
C ALA A 280 -12.95 -27.38 10.59
N GLU A 281 -13.72 -28.34 11.08
CA GLU A 281 -13.30 -29.24 12.14
C GLU A 281 -12.37 -30.31 11.57
N VAL A 282 -11.16 -30.39 12.12
CA VAL A 282 -10.22 -31.45 11.82
C VAL A 282 -10.22 -32.41 13.00
N SER A 283 -10.84 -33.58 12.83
CA SER A 283 -10.70 -34.68 13.77
C SER A 283 -9.62 -35.65 13.30
N SER A 284 -8.65 -35.94 14.17
CA SER A 284 -7.68 -37.00 13.94
C SER A 284 -8.25 -38.28 14.55
N ALA A 285 -8.76 -39.18 13.70
CA ALA A 285 -9.04 -40.54 14.12
C ALA A 285 -7.70 -41.29 14.14
N MET A 286 -7.16 -41.55 15.34
CA MET A 286 -6.07 -42.52 15.48
C MET A 286 -6.57 -43.87 14.93
N PRO A 287 -5.86 -44.51 13.99
CA PRO A 287 -6.26 -45.84 13.55
C PRO A 287 -6.34 -46.75 14.76
N THR A 288 -7.48 -47.43 14.93
CA THR A 288 -7.64 -48.43 15.99
C THR A 288 -6.48 -49.42 15.88
N PRO A 289 -5.66 -49.60 16.94
CA PRO A 289 -4.57 -50.55 16.88
C PRO A 289 -5.15 -51.91 16.47
N PRO A 290 -4.49 -52.64 15.56
CA PRO A 290 -4.95 -53.98 15.19
C PRO A 290 -5.12 -54.80 16.48
N PRO A 291 -6.19 -55.61 16.59
CA PRO A 291 -6.41 -56.42 17.77
C PRO A 291 -5.13 -57.21 18.05
N LEU A 292 -4.63 -57.10 19.29
CA LEU A 292 -3.48 -57.87 19.73
C LEU A 292 -3.76 -59.34 19.38
N PRO A 293 -2.79 -60.07 18.79
CA PRO A 293 -2.94 -61.49 18.58
C PRO A 293 -3.31 -62.11 19.93
N SER A 294 -4.38 -62.89 19.95
CA SER A 294 -4.78 -63.62 21.16
C SER A 294 -3.59 -64.44 21.63
N PRO A 295 -3.27 -64.45 22.94
CA PRO A 295 -2.17 -65.26 23.44
C PRO A 295 -2.41 -66.70 23.01
N GLU A 296 -1.53 -67.21 22.13
CA GLU A 296 -1.43 -68.64 21.90
C GLU A 296 -1.12 -69.29 23.26
N PRO A 297 -1.78 -70.40 23.61
CA PRO A 297 -1.55 -71.07 24.89
C PRO A 297 -0.09 -71.50 24.99
N GLU A 298 0.60 -70.96 26.01
CA GLU A 298 1.95 -71.31 26.40
C GLU A 298 2.10 -72.83 26.53
N GLY A 299 2.80 -73.43 25.58
CA GLY A 299 3.46 -74.71 25.75
C GLY A 299 4.67 -74.53 26.65
N ALA A 300 4.68 -75.28 27.74
CA ALA A 300 5.74 -75.34 28.73
C ALA A 300 7.11 -75.73 28.16
N GLU A 301 8.17 -75.15 28.77
CA GLU A 301 9.60 -75.56 28.84
C GLU A 301 10.44 -74.27 28.73
N GLY A 302 11.40 -73.92 29.60
CA GLY A 302 12.03 -74.54 30.75
C GLY A 302 13.20 -73.63 31.17
N ASP A 303 13.46 -73.61 32.48
CA ASP A 303 14.63 -73.17 33.24
C ASP A 303 15.75 -72.23 32.71
N ALA A 304 16.05 -71.28 33.60
CA ALA A 304 17.37 -70.83 34.05
C ALA A 304 18.26 -69.95 33.14
N ALA A 305 18.50 -68.71 33.57
CA ALA A 305 19.81 -68.29 34.12
C ALA A 305 19.80 -66.81 34.56
N GLU A 306 20.23 -66.58 35.80
CA GLU A 306 20.62 -65.30 36.37
C GLU A 306 21.78 -64.65 35.60
N GLY A 307 21.79 -63.32 35.57
CA GLY A 307 22.87 -62.52 34.99
C GLY A 307 22.75 -61.05 35.36
N GLU A 308 23.21 -60.72 36.57
CA GLU A 308 23.67 -59.39 37.00
C GLU A 308 24.54 -58.71 35.93
N GLY A 309 24.36 -57.39 35.73
CA GLY A 309 25.36 -56.62 34.99
C GLY A 309 24.97 -55.22 34.54
N ALA A 310 25.33 -54.25 35.37
CA ALA A 310 25.96 -52.97 35.00
C ALA A 310 25.14 -51.91 34.24
N GLU A 311 24.81 -50.83 34.98
CA GLU A 311 24.76 -49.46 34.48
C GLU A 311 26.07 -49.08 33.77
N PRO A 312 25.99 -48.22 32.73
CA PRO A 312 26.80 -47.02 32.83
C PRO A 312 26.05 -45.75 32.41
N SER A 313 26.25 -44.74 33.25
CA SER A 313 26.16 -43.31 33.00
C SER A 313 26.94 -42.92 31.75
N VAL A 314 26.36 -42.09 30.88
CA VAL A 314 27.11 -41.21 29.99
C VAL A 314 26.47 -39.82 30.01
N GLU A 315 27.14 -38.92 30.73
CA GLU A 315 27.03 -37.48 30.60
C GLU A 315 27.47 -37.07 29.19
N GLY A 316 26.65 -36.25 28.53
CA GLY A 316 26.92 -35.67 27.22
C GLY A 316 26.81 -34.16 27.31
N GLU A 317 27.85 -33.55 27.86
CA GLU A 317 28.13 -32.11 27.87
C GLU A 317 28.39 -31.65 26.43
N GLY A 318 27.61 -30.67 25.97
CA GLY A 318 27.66 -30.15 24.60
C GLY A 318 27.54 -28.64 24.60
N ASP A 319 28.62 -27.98 25.03
CA ASP A 319 28.87 -26.55 24.87
C ASP A 319 28.91 -26.19 23.38
N GLY A 320 27.88 -25.48 22.92
CA GLY A 320 27.78 -24.94 21.56
C GLY A 320 27.81 -23.41 21.61
N ALA A 321 29.01 -22.86 21.51
CA ALA A 321 29.30 -21.43 21.43
C ALA A 321 28.44 -20.72 20.38
N SER A 322 27.63 -19.75 20.82
CA SER A 322 27.01 -18.75 19.94
C SER A 322 27.97 -17.58 19.80
N ALA A 323 28.52 -17.42 18.59
CA ALA A 323 29.27 -16.25 18.19
C ALA A 323 28.30 -15.07 17.97
N GLU A 324 28.41 -14.09 18.85
CA GLU A 324 27.71 -12.81 18.83
C GLU A 324 28.30 -11.94 17.69
N GLY A 325 27.63 -11.94 16.54
CA GLY A 325 27.93 -11.03 15.43
C GLY A 325 27.10 -9.76 15.55
N ALA A 326 27.59 -8.79 16.33
CA ALA A 326 27.02 -7.45 16.38
C ALA A 326 27.31 -6.70 15.06
N ALA A 327 26.24 -6.37 14.33
CA ALA A 327 26.30 -5.45 13.20
C ALA A 327 26.30 -4.00 13.70
N PRO A 328 27.12 -3.10 13.12
CA PRO A 328 27.20 -1.71 13.54
C PRO A 328 26.01 -0.88 13.05
N SER A 329 25.47 -0.07 13.96
CA SER A 329 24.52 1.02 13.70
C SER A 329 25.12 2.05 12.72
N PRO A 330 24.36 2.53 11.71
CA PRO A 330 24.77 3.70 10.95
C PRO A 330 24.37 4.99 11.69
N ASP A 331 25.41 5.73 12.06
CA ASP A 331 25.38 7.13 12.50
C ASP A 331 24.61 8.03 11.51
N GLU A 332 23.57 8.66 12.06
CA GLU A 332 23.34 10.09 12.07
C GLU A 332 24.21 10.95 11.13
N ALA A 333 23.60 11.41 10.03
CA ALA A 333 24.14 12.47 9.19
C ALA A 333 23.61 13.85 9.66
N PRO A 334 24.45 14.90 9.64
CA PRO A 334 24.14 16.19 10.24
C PRO A 334 23.26 17.07 9.35
N ALA A 335 22.51 17.94 10.02
CA ALA A 335 21.79 19.07 9.46
C ALA A 335 22.72 20.01 8.68
N ALA A 336 22.23 20.47 7.52
CA ALA A 336 22.79 21.61 6.80
C ALA A 336 21.64 22.61 6.52
N GLU A 337 21.82 23.78 7.14
CA GLU A 337 21.44 25.17 6.80
C GLU A 337 20.08 25.49 6.15
#